data_AF-A0A3N4H6M3-F1
#
_entry.id   AF-A0A3N4H6M3-F1
#
_cell.length_a   1.000
_cell.length_b   1.000
_cell.length_c   1.000
_cell.angle_alpha   90.00
_cell.angle_beta   90.00
_cell.angle_gamma   90.00
#
_symmetry.space_group_name_H-M   'P 1'
#
loop_
_entity.id
_entity.type
_entity.pdbx_description
1 polymer ?
#
loop_
_entity_poly.entity_id
_entity_poly.type
_entity_poly.pdbx_seq_one_letter_code
_entity_poly.pdbx_strand_id
1 'polypeptide(L)'
;MRELVWSGKGTGVLCSRDPTFFAGGPMASCFEPFLHGGFNGNVARRCDFCGWDRLMVVRDGGDQCWFVTEEDGIIRTLMDNGYKVAVAGEWVSKKRKLDHLGGTFSVWEADIRWEVSNDQ
;
A
#
# COMPACT_ATOMS: atom_id res chain seq x y z
N MET A 1 -4.38 -13.07 23.19
CA MET A 1 -3.83 -11.70 23.05
C MET A 1 -4.83 -10.90 22.22
N ARG A 2 -5.13 -9.63 22.55
CA ARG A 2 -6.15 -8.85 21.82
C ARG A 2 -5.51 -8.18 20.60
N GLU A 3 -5.96 -8.56 19.41
CA GLU A 3 -5.65 -7.80 18.18
C GLU A 3 -6.20 -6.38 18.34
N LEU A 4 -5.36 -5.39 18.07
CA LEU A 4 -5.83 -4.01 17.98
C LEU A 4 -6.36 -3.83 16.56
N VAL A 5 -7.69 -3.90 16.43
CA VAL A 5 -8.38 -3.68 15.18
C VAL A 5 -9.06 -2.32 15.27
N TRP A 6 -8.77 -1.44 14.33
CA TRP A 6 -9.52 -0.21 14.18
C TRP A 6 -9.77 0.11 12.72
N SER A 7 -10.96 0.65 12.46
CA SER A 7 -11.31 1.28 11.20
C SER A 7 -10.81 2.73 11.24
N GLY A 8 -9.78 3.01 10.45
CA GLY A 8 -9.33 4.38 10.14
C GLY A 8 -9.82 4.81 8.75
N LYS A 9 -9.39 5.98 8.28
CA LYS A 9 -9.54 6.38 6.87
C LYS A 9 -8.14 6.48 6.30
N GLY A 10 -7.80 5.61 5.36
CA GLY A 10 -6.53 5.75 4.69
C GLY A 10 -6.60 5.38 3.23
N THR A 11 -5.81 6.09 2.43
CA THR A 11 -5.88 6.00 0.98
C THR A 11 -4.81 5.02 0.51
N GLY A 12 -5.20 3.80 0.14
CA GLY A 12 -4.29 2.96 -0.64
C GLY A 12 -3.99 3.67 -1.96
N VAL A 13 -2.71 3.92 -2.29
CA VAL A 13 -2.32 4.56 -3.56
C VAL A 13 -1.57 3.56 -4.42
N LEU A 14 -2.28 2.92 -5.34
CA LEU A 14 -1.59 2.17 -6.40
C LEU A 14 -1.33 3.08 -7.59
N CYS A 15 -0.06 3.14 -8.02
CA CYS A 15 0.32 3.68 -9.31
C CYS A 15 0.67 2.52 -10.26
N SER A 16 -0.16 2.24 -11.27
CA SER A 16 0.12 1.17 -12.25
C SER A 16 1.31 1.44 -13.16
N ARG A 17 1.98 2.59 -13.00
CA ARG A 17 3.20 2.96 -13.74
C ARG A 17 4.40 3.23 -12.84
N ASP A 18 4.31 2.91 -11.55
CA ASP A 18 5.49 3.00 -10.69
C ASP A 18 6.54 1.99 -11.19
N PRO A 19 7.80 2.40 -11.41
CA PRO A 19 8.88 1.48 -11.77
C PRO A 19 9.03 0.32 -10.78
N THR A 20 8.69 0.51 -9.50
CA THR A 20 8.65 -0.54 -8.47
C THR A 20 7.73 -1.70 -8.88
N PHE A 21 6.65 -1.41 -9.62
CA PHE A 21 5.68 -2.39 -10.10
C PHE A 21 5.82 -2.72 -11.60
N PHE A 22 6.66 -1.99 -12.33
CA PHE A 22 6.84 -2.11 -13.79
C PHE A 22 8.21 -2.68 -14.21
N ALA A 23 9.22 -2.68 -13.34
CA ALA A 23 10.59 -3.10 -13.70
C ALA A 23 10.75 -4.64 -13.80
N GLY A 24 10.31 -5.21 -14.92
CA GLY A 24 11.05 -6.19 -15.72
C GLY A 24 11.54 -7.51 -15.11
N GLY A 25 11.19 -7.87 -13.88
CA GLY A 25 11.42 -9.22 -13.34
C GLY A 25 10.25 -10.17 -13.68
N PRO A 26 10.44 -11.50 -13.59
CA PRO A 26 9.37 -12.50 -13.83
C PRO A 26 8.17 -12.42 -12.87
N MET A 27 8.16 -11.44 -11.97
CA MET A 27 7.09 -11.08 -11.04
C MET A 27 6.56 -9.66 -11.32
N ALA A 28 6.11 -9.35 -12.54
CA ALA A 28 5.17 -8.24 -12.71
C ALA A 28 3.84 -8.66 -12.03
N SER A 29 3.77 -8.55 -10.71
CA SER A 29 2.68 -9.09 -9.87
C SER A 29 1.52 -8.11 -9.68
N CYS A 30 1.63 -6.88 -10.18
CA CYS A 30 0.59 -5.88 -10.04
C CYS A 30 -0.38 -5.96 -11.22
N PHE A 31 -1.42 -6.78 -11.08
CA PHE A 31 -2.61 -6.63 -11.90
C PHE A 31 -3.23 -5.25 -11.63
N GLU A 32 -3.74 -4.60 -12.68
CA GLU A 32 -4.48 -3.36 -12.50
C GLU A 32 -5.70 -3.66 -11.60
N PRO A 33 -5.92 -2.90 -10.51
CA PRO A 33 -7.08 -3.06 -9.66
C PRO A 33 -8.37 -2.89 -10.46
N PHE A 34 -9.44 -3.47 -9.93
CA PHE A 34 -10.80 -3.19 -10.37
C PHE A 34 -11.49 -2.33 -9.31
N LEU A 35 -12.33 -1.41 -9.79
CA LEU A 35 -13.17 -0.61 -8.91
C LEU A 35 -14.07 -1.56 -8.09
N HIS A 36 -14.23 -1.27 -6.81
CA HIS A 36 -14.89 -2.14 -5.82
C HIS A 36 -14.18 -3.48 -5.56
N GLY A 37 -12.92 -3.60 -5.99
CA GLY A 37 -12.10 -4.76 -5.69
C GLY A 37 -11.50 -4.71 -4.31
N GLY A 38 -11.61 -5.81 -3.58
CA GLY A 38 -10.95 -5.98 -2.29
C GLY A 38 -9.46 -6.26 -2.40
N PHE A 39 -8.68 -5.81 -1.43
CA PHE A 39 -7.28 -6.19 -1.26
C PHE A 39 -6.94 -6.44 0.21
N ASN A 40 -5.85 -7.17 0.45
CA ASN A 40 -5.25 -7.32 1.77
C ASN A 40 -3.75 -7.59 1.67
N GLY A 41 -3.03 -7.36 2.77
CA GLY A 41 -1.62 -7.71 2.90
C GLY A 41 -1.00 -7.19 4.19
N ASN A 42 0.24 -7.59 4.44
CA ASN A 42 1.05 -7.06 5.52
C ASN A 42 1.67 -5.73 5.09
N VAL A 43 1.90 -4.82 6.03
CA VAL A 43 2.61 -3.57 5.77
C VAL A 43 4.09 -3.73 6.10
N ALA A 44 4.91 -3.32 5.15
CA ALA A 44 6.36 -3.31 5.25
C ALA A 44 6.90 -1.92 4.91
N ARG A 45 8.09 -1.59 5.43
CA ARG A 45 8.87 -0.44 4.99
C ARG A 45 9.72 -0.82 3.78
N ARG A 46 9.67 -0.01 2.73
CA ARG A 46 10.41 -0.18 1.47
C ARG A 46 10.87 1.18 0.97
N CYS A 47 12.07 1.25 0.40
CA CYS A 47 12.51 2.45 -0.29
C CYS A 47 11.97 2.48 -1.71
N ASP A 48 11.39 3.59 -2.14
CA ASP A 48 11.03 3.81 -3.53
C ASP A 48 12.29 4.03 -4.40
N PHE A 49 12.11 4.13 -5.72
CA PHE A 49 13.22 4.36 -6.65
C PHE A 49 13.97 5.69 -6.42
N CYS A 50 13.35 6.64 -5.73
CA CYS A 50 13.97 7.90 -5.33
C CYS A 50 14.74 7.78 -4.01
N GLY A 51 14.73 6.61 -3.36
CA GLY A 51 15.36 6.36 -2.06
C GLY A 51 14.51 6.76 -0.86
N TRP A 52 13.22 7.07 -1.05
CA TRP A 52 12.33 7.50 0.03
C TRP A 52 11.72 6.29 0.70
N ASP A 53 11.87 6.20 2.02
CA ASP A 53 11.26 5.14 2.81
C ASP A 53 9.74 5.32 2.90
N ARG A 54 9.00 4.37 2.36
CA ARG A 54 7.53 4.36 2.27
C ARG A 54 6.95 3.07 2.81
N LEU A 55 5.68 3.14 3.19
CA LEU A 55 4.89 1.96 3.53
C LEU A 55 4.47 1.25 2.24
N MET A 56 4.62 -0.06 2.22
CA MET A 56 4.28 -0.96 1.12
C MET A 56 3.36 -2.05 1.65
N VAL A 57 2.30 -2.36 0.91
CA VAL A 57 1.49 -3.56 1.15
C VAL A 57 2.16 -4.73 0.45
N VAL A 58 2.41 -5.80 1.20
CA VAL A 58 3.06 -7.03 0.74
C VAL A 58 2.10 -8.20 0.95
N ARG A 59 1.88 -8.99 -0.10
CA ARG A 59 1.05 -10.18 -0.08
C ARG A 59 1.77 -11.34 -0.74
N ASP A 60 1.77 -12.51 -0.10
CA ASP A 60 2.42 -13.72 -0.60
C ASP A 60 3.91 -13.51 -0.99
N GLY A 61 4.58 -12.61 -0.26
CA GLY A 61 5.98 -12.24 -0.50
C GLY A 61 6.22 -11.24 -1.64
N GLY A 62 5.17 -10.83 -2.36
CA GLY A 62 5.23 -9.84 -3.44
C GLY A 62 4.72 -8.46 -3.02
N ASP A 63 5.38 -7.42 -3.51
CA ASP A 63 4.95 -6.03 -3.36
C ASP A 63 3.66 -5.80 -4.17
N GLN A 64 2.64 -5.24 -3.52
CA GLN A 64 1.31 -5.04 -4.09
C GLN A 64 1.05 -3.57 -4.43
N CYS A 65 1.21 -2.67 -3.45
CA CYS A 65 0.96 -1.25 -3.64
C CYS A 65 1.69 -0.39 -2.62
N TRP A 66 2.05 0.83 -3.03
CA TRP A 66 2.48 1.85 -2.09
C TRP A 66 1.30 2.30 -1.23
N PHE A 67 1.62 2.64 0.01
CA PHE A 67 0.64 2.99 1.00
C PHE A 67 0.85 4.42 1.47
N VAL A 68 -0.16 5.27 1.33
CA VAL A 68 -0.11 6.69 1.68
C VAL A 68 -1.31 7.05 2.52
N THR A 69 -1.10 7.32 3.80
CA THR A 69 -2.22 7.65 4.69
C THR A 69 -1.86 8.71 5.70
N GLU A 70 -2.89 9.36 6.26
CA GLU A 70 -2.73 10.33 7.34
C GLU A 70 -2.17 9.66 8.62
N GLU A 71 -2.44 8.38 8.82
CA GLU A 71 -1.91 7.58 9.94
C GLU A 71 -0.48 7.04 9.73
N ASP A 72 0.26 7.47 8.71
CA ASP A 72 1.61 6.95 8.39
C ASP A 72 2.55 7.00 9.61
N GLY A 73 2.51 8.09 10.38
CA GLY A 73 3.30 8.21 11.61
C GLY A 73 2.91 7.21 12.70
N ILE A 74 1.61 6.91 12.85
CA ILE A 74 1.10 5.93 13.83
C ILE A 74 1.56 4.53 13.43
N ILE A 75 1.40 4.16 12.15
CA ILE A 75 1.79 2.85 11.63
C ILE A 75 3.28 2.63 11.78
N ARG A 76 4.10 3.62 11.42
CA ARG A 76 5.55 3.56 11.61
C ARG A 76 5.92 3.36 13.07
N THR A 77 5.29 4.12 13.98
CA THR A 77 5.54 3.98 15.41
C THR A 77 5.21 2.57 15.90
N LEU A 78 4.10 1.97 15.44
CA LEU A 78 3.75 0.59 15.79
C LEU A 78 4.80 -0.40 15.26
N MET A 79 5.22 -0.26 14.01
CA MET A 79 6.24 -1.13 13.43
C MET A 79 7.60 -0.99 14.13
N ASP A 80 8.00 0.22 14.50
CA ASP A 80 9.26 0.49 15.22
C ASP A 80 9.23 -0.11 16.64
N ASN A 81 8.05 -0.30 17.23
CA ASN A 81 7.83 -1.01 18.49
C ASN A 81 7.67 -2.53 18.32
N GLY A 82 7.88 -3.07 17.12
CA GLY A 82 7.88 -4.51 16.85
C GLY A 82 6.49 -5.11 16.58
N TYR A 83 5.45 -4.29 16.42
CA TYR A 83 4.12 -4.79 16.04
C TYR A 83 4.06 -5.13 14.55
N LYS A 84 3.30 -6.18 14.24
CA LYS A 84 2.91 -6.48 12.85
C LYS A 84 1.67 -5.69 12.51
N VAL A 85 1.70 -5.05 11.34
CA VAL A 85 0.58 -4.28 10.82
C VAL A 85 0.13 -4.92 9.51
N ALA A 86 -1.15 -5.22 9.41
CA ALA A 86 -1.82 -5.66 8.19
C ALA A 86 -2.91 -4.66 7.82
N VAL A 87 -3.23 -4.64 6.53
CA VAL A 87 -4.27 -3.79 5.97
C VAL A 87 -5.15 -4.60 5.05
N ALA A 88 -6.44 -4.35 5.12
CA ALA A 88 -7.43 -4.81 4.15
C ALA A 88 -8.26 -3.62 3.68
N GLY A 89 -8.79 -3.66 2.47
CA GLY A 89 -9.57 -2.55 1.96
C GLY A 89 -10.25 -2.83 0.64
N GLU A 90 -10.89 -1.80 0.10
CA GLU A 90 -11.59 -1.82 -1.18
C GLU A 90 -11.19 -0.60 -2.02
N TRP A 91 -10.92 -0.80 -3.31
CA TRP A 91 -10.64 0.29 -4.24
C TRP A 91 -11.92 1.07 -4.59
N VAL A 92 -11.97 2.35 -4.23
CA VAL A 92 -13.17 3.18 -4.37
C VAL A 92 -13.08 4.19 -5.51
N SER A 93 -11.87 4.52 -5.97
CA SER A 93 -11.68 5.54 -6.99
C SER A 93 -10.43 5.31 -7.84
N LYS A 94 -10.46 5.78 -9.08
CA LYS A 94 -9.32 5.82 -10.01
C LYS A 94 -9.26 7.19 -10.66
N LYS A 95 -8.12 7.86 -10.53
CA LYS A 95 -7.84 9.15 -11.19
C LYS A 95 -6.67 8.99 -12.13
N ARG A 96 -6.83 9.43 -13.38
CA ARG A 96 -5.71 9.55 -14.31
C ARG A 96 -5.03 10.90 -14.11
N LYS A 97 -3.73 10.90 -13.89
CA LYS A 97 -2.90 12.11 -13.78
C LYS A 97 -1.89 12.16 -14.92
N LEU A 98 -1.49 13.38 -15.27
CA LEU A 98 -0.38 13.65 -16.17
C LEU A 98 0.86 13.92 -15.32
N ASP A 99 1.98 13.33 -15.70
CA ASP A 99 3.27 13.77 -15.19
C ASP A 99 3.74 15.03 -15.94
N HIS A 100 4.81 15.64 -15.43
CA HIS A 100 5.40 16.86 -15.97
C HIS A 100 6.13 16.65 -17.32
N LEU A 101 6.29 15.40 -17.76
CA LEU A 101 6.92 15.00 -19.02
C LEU A 101 5.89 14.57 -20.08
N GLY A 102 4.59 14.72 -19.80
CA GLY A 102 3.51 14.36 -20.72
C GLY A 102 3.13 12.88 -20.69
N GLY A 103 3.73 12.08 -19.81
CA GLY A 103 3.27 10.73 -19.50
C GLY A 103 2.00 10.76 -18.65
N THR A 104 1.27 9.65 -18.62
CA THR A 104 0.05 9.54 -17.81
C THR A 104 0.19 8.42 -16.81
N PHE A 105 -0.20 8.61 -15.56
CA PHE A 105 -0.26 7.55 -14.56
C PHE A 105 -1.66 7.48 -13.94
N SER A 106 -2.03 6.31 -13.46
CA SER A 106 -3.29 6.12 -12.73
C SER A 106 -2.99 6.12 -11.24
N VAL A 107 -3.75 6.88 -10.48
CA VAL A 107 -3.77 6.89 -9.02
C VAL A 107 -5.06 6.19 -8.59
N TRP A 108 -4.92 5.10 -7.86
CA TRP A 108 -6.04 4.45 -7.20
C TRP A 108 -6.20 4.98 -5.78
N GLU A 109 -7.44 5.03 -5.31
CA GLU A 109 -7.79 5.37 -3.92
C GLU A 109 -8.59 4.21 -3.34
N ALA A 110 -8.38 3.91 -2.06
CA ALA A 110 -9.07 2.83 -1.36
C ALA A 110 -9.62 3.28 -0.01
N ASP A 111 -10.69 2.63 0.44
CA ASP A 111 -11.11 2.60 1.83
C ASP A 111 -10.45 1.40 2.51
N ILE A 112 -9.95 1.57 3.74
CA ILE A 112 -9.11 0.56 4.41
C ILE A 112 -9.55 0.26 5.84
N ARG A 113 -9.00 -0.84 6.35
CA ARG A 113 -9.06 -1.28 7.73
C ARG A 113 -7.69 -1.77 8.17
N TRP A 114 -7.29 -1.37 9.37
CA TRP A 114 -6.03 -1.75 9.99
C TRP A 114 -6.21 -2.91 10.95
N GLU A 115 -5.25 -3.83 10.90
CA GLU A 115 -5.17 -4.97 11.80
C GLU A 115 -3.76 -5.02 12.37
N VAL A 116 -3.65 -4.89 13.69
CA VAL A 116 -2.35 -4.89 14.36
C VAL A 116 -2.29 -6.05 15.33
N SER A 117 -1.26 -6.87 15.16
CA SER A 117 -0.98 -8.03 15.99
C SER A 117 0.40 -7.88 16.64
N ASN A 118 0.51 -8.45 17.83
CA ASN A 118 1.77 -8.56 18.55
C ASN A 118 2.34 -9.95 18.29
N ASP A 119 3.62 -10.01 18.00
CA ASP A 119 4.36 -11.24 17.72
C ASP A 119 5.03 -11.83 18.97
N GLN A 120 4.80 -11.22 20.15
CA GLN A 120 5.31 -11.70 21.44
C GLN A 120 4.62 -12.98 21.92
#